data_AF-A0A397BQE1-F1
#
_entry.id   AF-A0A397BQE1-F1
#
_cell.length_a   1.000
_cell.length_b   1.000
_cell.length_c   1.000
_cell.angle_alpha   90.00
_cell.angle_beta   90.00
_cell.angle_gamma   90.00
#
_symmetry.space_group_name_H-M   'P 1'
#
loop_
_entity.id
_entity.type
_entity.pdbx_description
1 polymer ?
#
loop_
_entity_poly.entity_id
_entity_poly.type
_entity_poly.pdbx_seq_one_letter_code
_entity_poly.pdbx_strand_id
1 'polypeptide(L)'
;MSSTNTKQVAYSTEDRQWDARINVQDEDYLQSIIDNIVLENAHGKFKYILVGGVEIGTRPNQSDYQVKHIHVAAIFHNRASKASIIKNWDIVEGKGYYLVPRNRDLPYQGWKDHHSKEFSKISSDKKDWILFEEGKLPKDQGQGVKRKGPVLRSESEKKMKTDDVIIDMRRLIEDGKAEEAFALYPRNYMIYGERIKGMFNQKKKAFFGKHTDPHLYLYGFTGTGKTSLLQFIYGNYYKKNLENRFWDLYDEEVHTHVMLEDLDSLVLDRLGVQFIKTISDEAAFAIDQKYKAPQLTRATILVTSN
;
A
#
# COMPACT_ATOMS: atom_id res chain seq x y z
N MET A 1 7.79 -10.71 -42.31
CA MET A 1 6.71 -11.64 -41.92
C MET A 1 6.87 -11.95 -40.44
N SER A 2 6.19 -11.18 -39.58
CA SER A 2 6.14 -11.45 -38.13
C SER A 2 4.81 -12.15 -37.89
N SER A 3 4.88 -13.46 -37.68
CA SER A 3 3.75 -14.24 -37.19
C SER A 3 3.36 -13.70 -35.82
N THR A 4 2.14 -13.21 -35.70
CA THR A 4 1.48 -12.96 -34.43
C THR A 4 1.50 -14.26 -33.64
N ASN A 5 2.36 -14.33 -32.64
CA ASN A 5 2.59 -15.48 -31.80
C ASN A 5 1.32 -15.71 -30.96
N THR A 6 0.33 -16.40 -31.51
CA THR A 6 -0.80 -16.93 -30.73
C THR A 6 -0.19 -17.85 -29.70
N LYS A 7 -0.15 -17.40 -28.44
CA LYS A 7 0.28 -18.19 -27.28
C LYS A 7 -0.68 -19.38 -27.10
N GLN A 8 -0.61 -20.37 -27.96
CA GLN A 8 -1.33 -21.61 -27.78
C GLN A 8 -0.61 -22.45 -26.74
N VAL A 9 -1.38 -22.95 -25.78
CA VAL A 9 -0.89 -23.91 -24.78
C VAL A 9 -1.13 -25.35 -25.25
N ALA A 10 -0.36 -26.28 -24.68
CA ALA A 10 -0.47 -27.70 -24.99
C ALA A 10 -1.83 -28.28 -24.60
N TYR A 11 -2.30 -29.33 -25.28
CA TYR A 11 -3.57 -30.01 -24.99
C TYR A 11 -3.68 -30.55 -23.57
N SER A 12 -2.55 -30.95 -22.98
CA SER A 12 -2.43 -31.43 -21.61
C SER A 12 -2.41 -30.32 -20.55
N THR A 13 -2.41 -29.05 -20.95
CA THR A 13 -2.41 -27.94 -19.99
C THR A 13 -3.72 -27.91 -19.23
N GLU A 14 -3.62 -27.89 -17.90
CA GLU A 14 -4.74 -27.90 -16.98
C GLU A 14 -4.77 -26.63 -16.13
N ASP A 15 -5.91 -25.95 -16.12
CA ASP A 15 -6.18 -24.82 -15.22
C ASP A 15 -7.64 -24.83 -14.79
N ARG A 16 -7.98 -24.04 -13.78
CA ARG A 16 -9.36 -23.77 -13.37
C ARG A 16 -9.93 -22.54 -14.08
N GLN A 17 -9.10 -21.64 -14.59
CA GLN A 17 -9.55 -20.39 -15.22
C GLN A 17 -9.11 -20.34 -16.67
N TRP A 18 -10.08 -20.29 -17.58
CA TRP A 18 -9.83 -20.34 -19.01
C TRP A 18 -10.45 -19.13 -19.71
N ASP A 19 -9.66 -18.52 -20.58
CA ASP A 19 -10.06 -17.47 -21.50
C ASP A 19 -10.07 -18.05 -22.91
N ALA A 20 -11.21 -17.96 -23.58
CA ALA A 20 -11.39 -18.51 -24.90
C ALA A 20 -11.93 -17.47 -25.89
N ARG A 21 -11.54 -17.62 -27.14
CA ARG A 21 -12.16 -16.96 -28.29
C ARG A 21 -12.40 -18.02 -29.35
N ILE A 22 -13.63 -18.18 -29.77
CA ILE A 22 -14.04 -19.25 -30.70
C ILE A 22 -14.64 -18.58 -31.92
N ASN A 23 -14.11 -18.90 -33.10
CA ASN A 23 -14.71 -18.40 -34.35
C ASN A 23 -16.02 -19.15 -34.62
N VAL A 24 -17.07 -18.40 -34.92
CA VAL A 24 -18.41 -18.92 -35.16
C VAL A 24 -18.87 -18.50 -36.55
N GLN A 25 -18.68 -19.38 -37.53
CA GLN A 25 -19.00 -19.10 -38.93
C GLN A 25 -20.50 -19.15 -39.21
N ASP A 26 -21.20 -20.06 -38.52
CA ASP A 26 -22.61 -20.39 -38.73
C ASP A 26 -23.38 -20.33 -37.40
N GLU A 27 -24.67 -19.98 -37.46
CA GLU A 27 -25.52 -19.88 -36.27
C GLU A 27 -25.76 -21.24 -35.60
N ASP A 28 -25.91 -22.31 -36.39
CA ASP A 28 -26.06 -23.67 -35.86
C ASP A 28 -24.85 -24.10 -35.01
N TYR A 29 -23.65 -23.70 -35.43
CA TYR A 29 -22.42 -24.01 -34.71
C TYR A 29 -22.31 -23.17 -33.42
N LEU A 30 -22.70 -21.90 -33.47
CA LEU A 30 -22.80 -21.07 -32.28
C LEU A 30 -23.77 -21.68 -31.26
N GLN A 31 -24.94 -22.12 -31.71
CA GLN A 31 -25.96 -22.72 -30.84
C GLN A 31 -25.45 -24.03 -30.23
N SER A 32 -24.82 -24.90 -31.02
CA SER A 32 -24.20 -26.15 -30.51
C SER A 32 -23.19 -25.88 -29.39
N ILE A 33 -22.31 -24.88 -29.55
CA ILE A 33 -21.35 -24.51 -28.51
C ILE A 33 -22.07 -24.04 -27.24
N ILE A 34 -23.09 -23.19 -27.38
CA ILE A 34 -23.85 -22.67 -26.23
C ILE A 34 -24.56 -23.82 -25.51
N ASP A 35 -25.25 -24.70 -26.25
CA ASP A 35 -25.97 -25.84 -25.69
C ASP A 35 -25.05 -26.78 -24.93
N ASN A 36 -23.85 -27.04 -25.46
CA ASN A 36 -22.83 -27.86 -24.79
C ASN A 36 -22.29 -27.19 -23.52
N ILE A 37 -22.08 -25.86 -23.53
CA ILE A 37 -21.66 -25.11 -22.34
C ILE A 37 -22.78 -25.12 -21.28
N VAL A 38 -24.03 -24.95 -21.68
CA VAL A 38 -25.20 -25.02 -20.78
C VAL A 38 -25.33 -26.42 -20.17
N LEU A 39 -25.12 -27.48 -20.96
CA LEU A 39 -25.12 -28.86 -20.48
C LEU A 39 -23.97 -29.10 -19.47
N GLU A 40 -22.76 -28.62 -19.75
CA GLU A 40 -21.66 -28.69 -18.79
C GLU A 40 -21.95 -27.91 -17.49
N ASN A 41 -22.65 -26.79 -17.60
CA ASN A 41 -23.08 -26.01 -16.44
C ASN A 41 -24.12 -26.76 -15.61
N ALA A 42 -25.10 -27.40 -16.26
CA ALA A 42 -26.09 -28.25 -15.60
C ALA A 42 -25.44 -29.44 -14.85
N HIS A 43 -24.29 -29.92 -15.33
CA HIS A 43 -23.46 -30.92 -14.63
C HIS A 43 -22.64 -30.35 -13.46
N GLY A 44 -22.78 -29.06 -13.14
CA GLY A 44 -22.13 -28.41 -11.99
C GLY A 44 -20.63 -28.20 -12.16
N LYS A 45 -20.11 -28.16 -13.40
CA LYS A 45 -18.66 -28.01 -13.64
C LYS A 45 -18.14 -26.60 -13.37
N PHE A 46 -18.96 -25.58 -13.59
CA PHE A 46 -18.55 -24.18 -13.51
C PHE A 46 -18.85 -23.58 -12.14
N LYS A 47 -17.87 -22.87 -11.62
CA LYS A 47 -18.05 -21.89 -10.54
C LYS A 47 -18.57 -20.56 -11.10
N TYR A 48 -18.15 -20.21 -12.32
CA TYR A 48 -18.60 -19.05 -13.07
C TYR A 48 -18.34 -19.28 -14.57
N ILE A 49 -19.29 -18.91 -15.41
CA ILE A 49 -19.17 -18.97 -16.87
C ILE A 49 -19.83 -17.74 -17.48
N LEU A 50 -19.17 -17.15 -18.48
CA LEU A 50 -19.69 -16.04 -19.26
C LEU A 50 -19.37 -16.28 -20.74
N VAL A 51 -20.40 -16.29 -21.56
CA VAL A 51 -20.32 -16.29 -23.03
C VAL A 51 -20.76 -14.92 -23.52
N GLY A 52 -19.81 -14.17 -24.06
CA GLY A 52 -20.06 -12.86 -24.64
C GLY A 52 -20.83 -12.95 -25.97
N GLY A 53 -21.51 -11.87 -26.33
CA GLY A 53 -22.18 -11.68 -27.62
C GLY A 53 -21.22 -11.82 -28.80
N VAL A 54 -21.78 -12.08 -29.98
CA VAL A 54 -21.01 -12.27 -31.21
C VAL A 54 -20.29 -10.97 -31.60
N GLU A 55 -18.98 -11.09 -31.80
CA GLU A 55 -18.09 -10.03 -32.26
C GLU A 55 -17.58 -10.28 -33.68
N ILE A 56 -17.20 -9.21 -34.38
CA ILE A 56 -16.56 -9.28 -35.69
C ILE A 56 -15.14 -8.74 -35.63
N GLY A 57 -14.19 -9.41 -36.28
CA GLY A 57 -12.80 -8.94 -36.33
C GLY A 57 -12.68 -7.62 -37.09
N THR A 58 -12.14 -6.58 -36.43
CA THR A 58 -12.09 -5.20 -36.96
C THR A 58 -10.76 -4.80 -37.57
N ARG A 59 -9.71 -5.63 -37.49
CA ARG A 59 -8.34 -5.29 -37.89
C ARG A 59 -7.97 -5.91 -39.26
N PRO A 60 -7.79 -5.11 -40.33
CA PRO A 60 -7.54 -5.62 -41.69
C PRO A 60 -6.25 -6.44 -41.85
N ASN A 61 -5.24 -6.16 -41.02
CA ASN A 61 -3.93 -6.82 -41.09
C ASN A 61 -3.86 -8.12 -40.28
N GLN A 62 -4.99 -8.59 -39.72
CA GLN A 62 -5.06 -9.83 -38.97
C GLN A 62 -5.90 -10.87 -39.73
N SER A 63 -5.56 -12.15 -39.57
CA SER A 63 -6.19 -13.27 -40.28
C SER A 63 -7.65 -13.52 -39.90
N ASP A 64 -8.12 -12.87 -38.84
CA ASP A 64 -9.46 -12.92 -38.27
C ASP A 64 -10.32 -11.71 -38.65
N TYR A 65 -9.84 -10.86 -39.57
CA TYR A 65 -10.61 -9.73 -40.10
C TYR A 65 -11.95 -10.20 -40.68
N GLN A 66 -13.05 -9.55 -40.28
CA GLN A 66 -14.43 -9.88 -40.63
C GLN A 66 -14.92 -11.27 -40.18
N VAL A 67 -14.11 -12.02 -39.41
CA VAL A 67 -14.53 -13.31 -38.87
C VAL A 67 -15.36 -13.09 -37.61
N LYS A 68 -16.56 -13.68 -37.60
CA LYS A 68 -17.44 -13.73 -36.43
C LYS A 68 -16.85 -14.64 -35.37
N HIS A 69 -16.83 -14.18 -34.12
CA HIS A 69 -16.28 -14.94 -32.99
C HIS A 69 -16.98 -14.57 -31.69
N ILE A 70 -16.95 -15.47 -30.72
CA ILE A 70 -17.39 -15.24 -29.35
C ILE A 70 -16.19 -15.29 -28.41
N HIS A 71 -16.32 -14.60 -27.28
CA HIS A 71 -15.38 -14.67 -26.17
C HIS A 71 -16.03 -15.40 -25.00
N VAL A 72 -15.31 -16.35 -24.39
CA VAL A 72 -15.80 -17.15 -23.28
C VAL A 72 -14.85 -17.05 -22.10
N ALA A 73 -15.38 -16.66 -20.94
CA ALA A 73 -14.67 -16.60 -19.68
C ALA A 73 -15.20 -17.69 -18.74
N ALA A 74 -14.39 -18.72 -18.47
CA ALA A 74 -14.80 -19.89 -17.70
C ALA A 74 -13.95 -20.09 -16.44
N ILE A 75 -14.61 -20.37 -15.32
CA ILE A 75 -14.00 -20.77 -14.05
C ILE A 75 -14.62 -22.11 -13.64
N PHE A 76 -13.79 -23.16 -13.63
CA PHE A 76 -14.18 -24.50 -13.23
C PHE A 76 -13.98 -24.73 -11.73
N HIS A 77 -14.80 -25.61 -11.14
CA HIS A 77 -14.59 -26.10 -9.78
C HIS A 77 -13.30 -26.93 -9.66
N ASN A 78 -13.10 -27.85 -10.61
CA ASN A 78 -11.91 -28.69 -10.74
C ASN A 78 -11.03 -28.20 -11.87
N ARG A 79 -9.76 -28.62 -11.92
CA ARG A 79 -8.91 -28.30 -13.07
C ARG A 79 -9.48 -28.99 -14.31
N ALA A 80 -9.57 -28.26 -15.40
CA ALA A 80 -9.98 -28.77 -16.70
C ALA A 80 -8.79 -28.65 -17.67
N SER A 81 -8.57 -29.69 -18.48
CA SER A 81 -7.55 -29.67 -19.52
C SER A 81 -8.07 -28.99 -20.79
N LYS A 82 -7.17 -28.38 -21.57
CA LYS A 82 -7.51 -27.81 -22.89
C LYS A 82 -8.24 -28.84 -23.77
N ALA A 83 -7.75 -30.09 -23.80
CA ALA A 83 -8.37 -31.17 -24.57
C ALA A 83 -9.80 -31.49 -24.11
N SER A 84 -10.06 -31.51 -22.79
CA SER A 84 -11.41 -31.76 -22.27
C SER A 84 -12.38 -30.66 -22.67
N ILE A 85 -11.92 -29.39 -22.65
CA ILE A 85 -12.77 -28.25 -23.01
C ILE A 85 -13.13 -28.31 -24.49
N ILE A 86 -12.14 -28.53 -25.37
CA ILE A 86 -12.36 -28.65 -26.81
C ILE A 86 -13.36 -29.77 -27.12
N LYS A 87 -13.18 -30.94 -26.50
CA LYS A 87 -14.06 -32.09 -26.72
C LYS A 87 -15.48 -31.85 -26.21
N ASN A 88 -15.64 -31.31 -25.00
CA ASN A 88 -16.96 -31.20 -24.38
C ASN A 88 -17.77 -30.02 -24.92
N TRP A 89 -17.12 -28.97 -25.40
CA TRP A 89 -17.79 -27.83 -26.04
C TRP A 89 -17.94 -28.02 -27.56
N ASP A 90 -17.49 -29.16 -28.08
CA ASP A 90 -17.48 -29.50 -29.51
C ASP A 90 -16.80 -28.44 -30.38
N ILE A 91 -15.63 -27.95 -29.94
CA ILE A 91 -14.87 -26.94 -30.68
C ILE A 91 -14.20 -27.59 -31.89
N VAL A 92 -14.65 -27.21 -33.08
CA VAL A 92 -14.05 -27.62 -34.36
C VAL A 92 -12.73 -26.88 -34.56
N GLU A 93 -11.62 -27.60 -34.39
CA GLU A 93 -10.26 -27.02 -34.45
C GLU A 93 -9.95 -26.36 -35.80
N GLY A 94 -10.57 -26.84 -36.89
CA GLY A 94 -10.43 -26.27 -38.24
C GLY A 94 -11.09 -24.90 -38.45
N LYS A 95 -12.01 -24.46 -37.58
CA LYS A 95 -12.67 -23.14 -37.68
C LYS A 95 -11.88 -22.01 -37.02
N GLY A 96 -10.81 -22.35 -36.29
CA GLY A 96 -9.95 -21.41 -35.58
C GLY A 96 -10.48 -21.04 -34.20
N TYR A 97 -9.62 -21.18 -33.19
CA TYR A 97 -9.94 -20.84 -31.81
C TYR A 97 -8.67 -20.40 -31.06
N TYR A 98 -8.90 -19.73 -29.95
CA TYR A 98 -7.93 -19.37 -28.93
C TYR A 98 -8.45 -19.89 -27.60
N LEU A 99 -7.63 -20.64 -26.88
CA LEU A 99 -7.99 -21.17 -25.57
C LEU A 99 -6.73 -21.24 -24.70
N VAL A 100 -6.68 -20.40 -23.68
CA VAL A 100 -5.53 -20.29 -22.78
C VAL A 100 -5.98 -20.11 -21.33
N PRO A 101 -5.12 -20.44 -20.35
CA PRO A 101 -5.35 -20.03 -18.98
C PRO A 101 -5.45 -18.51 -18.86
N ARG A 102 -6.40 -18.04 -18.06
CA ARG A 102 -6.59 -16.61 -17.81
C ARG A 102 -5.31 -15.99 -17.23
N ASN A 103 -4.98 -14.77 -17.67
CA ASN A 103 -3.95 -13.97 -17.02
C ASN A 103 -4.41 -13.53 -15.61
N ARG A 104 -3.75 -14.05 -14.57
CA ARG A 104 -4.11 -13.81 -13.16
C ARG A 104 -3.66 -12.44 -12.64
N ASP A 105 -2.80 -11.73 -13.36
CA ASP A 105 -2.35 -10.38 -13.01
C ASP A 105 -3.45 -9.32 -13.21
N LEU A 106 -4.46 -9.64 -14.02
CA LEU A 106 -5.61 -8.77 -14.28
C LEU A 106 -6.74 -9.06 -13.27
N PRO A 107 -7.64 -8.09 -12.99
CA PRO A 107 -8.80 -8.30 -12.14
C PRO A 107 -9.90 -9.14 -12.83
N TYR A 108 -10.70 -9.87 -12.05
CA TYR A 108 -11.87 -10.62 -12.52
C TYR A 108 -12.93 -9.68 -13.06
N GLN A 109 -13.14 -8.52 -12.43
CA GLN A 109 -14.11 -7.55 -12.94
C GLN A 109 -13.71 -7.04 -14.32
N GLY A 110 -12.45 -6.64 -14.50
CA GLY A 110 -11.96 -6.21 -15.81
C GLY A 110 -12.01 -7.30 -16.88
N TRP A 111 -11.93 -8.58 -16.47
CA TRP A 111 -12.11 -9.72 -17.36
C TRP A 111 -13.56 -9.83 -17.84
N LYS A 112 -14.54 -9.72 -16.93
CA LYS A 112 -15.97 -9.66 -17.27
C LYS A 112 -16.28 -8.46 -18.17
N ASP A 113 -15.82 -7.27 -17.79
CA ASP A 113 -16.08 -6.03 -18.53
C ASP A 113 -15.52 -6.09 -19.97
N HIS A 114 -14.37 -6.74 -20.17
CA HIS A 114 -13.80 -6.94 -21.50
C HIS A 114 -14.67 -7.83 -22.40
N HIS A 115 -15.34 -8.84 -21.84
CA HIS A 115 -16.17 -9.79 -22.60
C HIS A 115 -17.56 -9.24 -22.93
N SER A 116 -18.03 -8.29 -22.12
CA SER A 116 -19.34 -7.62 -22.25
C SER A 116 -19.26 -6.20 -22.82
N LYS A 117 -18.12 -5.79 -23.39
CA LYS A 117 -17.95 -4.47 -23.99
C LYS A 117 -18.73 -4.36 -25.31
N GLU A 118 -19.13 -3.14 -25.66
CA GLU A 118 -19.79 -2.81 -26.92
C GLU A 118 -18.86 -2.96 -28.14
N PHE A 119 -17.57 -2.66 -27.94
CA PHE A 119 -16.60 -2.65 -29.02
C PHE A 119 -16.57 -4.00 -29.74
N SER A 120 -16.61 -3.97 -31.07
CA SER A 120 -16.66 -5.11 -31.99
C SER A 120 -17.91 -6.02 -31.94
N LYS A 121 -18.92 -5.75 -31.10
CA LYS A 121 -20.20 -6.50 -31.12
C LYS A 121 -20.99 -6.22 -32.40
N ILE A 122 -21.68 -7.24 -32.91
CA ILE A 122 -22.55 -7.12 -34.10
C ILE A 122 -23.89 -6.46 -33.73
N SER A 123 -24.45 -6.79 -32.57
CA SER A 123 -25.69 -6.19 -32.08
C SER A 123 -25.42 -4.90 -31.31
N SER A 124 -26.18 -3.85 -31.63
CA SER A 124 -26.18 -2.58 -30.89
C SER A 124 -26.94 -2.67 -29.57
N ASP A 125 -27.69 -3.74 -29.33
CA ASP A 125 -28.51 -3.90 -28.14
C ASP A 125 -27.72 -4.58 -27.01
N LYS A 126 -27.72 -3.95 -25.83
CA LYS A 126 -27.02 -4.44 -24.63
C LYS A 126 -27.47 -5.83 -24.17
N LYS A 127 -28.68 -6.25 -24.53
CA LYS A 127 -29.22 -7.58 -24.18
C LYS A 127 -28.48 -8.70 -24.90
N ASP A 128 -27.94 -8.42 -26.08
CA ASP A 128 -27.27 -9.43 -26.92
C ASP A 128 -25.76 -9.48 -26.67
N TRP A 129 -25.24 -8.64 -25.77
CA TRP A 129 -23.81 -8.59 -25.44
C TRP A 129 -23.38 -9.76 -24.55
N ILE A 130 -24.33 -10.49 -23.98
CA ILE A 130 -24.12 -11.67 -23.15
C ILE A 130 -25.11 -12.72 -23.64
N LEU A 131 -24.59 -13.82 -24.20
CA LEU A 131 -25.42 -14.94 -24.68
C LEU A 131 -25.78 -15.88 -23.53
N PHE A 132 -24.86 -16.06 -22.59
CA PHE A 132 -25.05 -16.89 -21.41
C PHE A 132 -24.14 -16.42 -20.27
N GLU A 133 -24.69 -16.27 -19.06
CA GLU A 133 -23.91 -16.01 -17.85
C GLU A 133 -24.52 -16.79 -16.68
N GLU A 134 -23.70 -17.60 -15.99
CA GLU A 134 -24.15 -18.31 -14.81
C GLU A 134 -23.03 -18.47 -13.77
N GLY A 135 -23.42 -18.62 -12.50
CA GLY A 135 -22.52 -18.73 -11.35
C GLY A 135 -22.19 -17.39 -10.70
N LYS A 136 -21.14 -17.37 -9.86
CA LYS A 136 -20.72 -16.16 -9.11
C LYS A 136 -19.28 -15.82 -9.43
N LEU A 137 -19.07 -14.66 -10.07
CA LEU A 137 -17.74 -14.14 -10.31
C LEU A 137 -17.00 -13.96 -8.97
N PRO A 138 -15.80 -14.55 -8.79
CA PRO A 138 -15.03 -14.36 -7.58
C PRO A 138 -14.74 -12.88 -7.33
N LYS A 139 -14.83 -12.45 -6.06
CA LYS A 139 -14.38 -11.11 -5.67
C LYS A 139 -12.89 -11.01 -5.93
N ASP A 140 -12.46 -9.87 -6.46
CA ASP A 140 -11.05 -9.56 -6.60
C ASP A 140 -10.36 -9.52 -5.22
N GLN A 141 -9.68 -10.62 -4.86
CA GLN A 141 -8.90 -10.75 -3.64
C GLN A 141 -7.47 -11.15 -4.02
N GLY A 142 -6.53 -10.20 -3.94
CA GLY A 142 -5.10 -10.43 -4.17
C GLY A 142 -4.61 -10.18 -5.61
N GLN A 143 -3.33 -9.82 -5.70
CA GLN A 143 -2.40 -9.60 -6.83
C GLN A 143 -2.82 -8.84 -8.11
N GLY A 144 -4.10 -8.52 -8.34
CA GLY A 144 -4.54 -7.63 -9.45
C GLY A 144 -5.23 -6.35 -8.98
N VAL A 145 -5.73 -6.33 -7.74
CA VAL A 145 -6.20 -5.10 -7.08
C VAL A 145 -5.07 -4.61 -6.20
N LYS A 146 -4.49 -3.44 -6.52
CA LYS A 146 -3.69 -2.68 -5.55
C LYS A 146 -4.50 -2.67 -4.27
N ARG A 147 -4.03 -3.37 -3.22
CA ARG A 147 -4.61 -3.27 -1.88
C ARG A 147 -4.81 -1.79 -1.63
N LYS A 148 -6.06 -1.31 -1.63
CA LYS A 148 -6.42 -0.10 -0.92
C LYS A 148 -6.29 -0.50 0.55
N GLY A 149 -5.04 -0.60 1.03
CA GLY A 149 -4.79 -0.42 2.45
C GLY A 149 -5.39 0.93 2.85
N PRO A 150 -5.71 1.16 4.13
CA PRO A 150 -6.36 2.38 4.60
C PRO A 150 -5.69 3.58 3.92
N VAL A 151 -6.38 4.21 2.98
CA VAL A 151 -5.76 5.19 2.10
C VAL A 151 -5.65 6.46 2.90
N LEU A 152 -4.55 6.58 3.64
CA LEU A 152 -4.12 7.85 4.19
C LEU A 152 -3.58 8.77 3.09
N ARG A 153 -3.50 8.35 1.80
CA ARG A 153 -2.96 9.20 0.74
C ARG A 153 -3.91 10.35 0.42
N SER A 154 -3.41 11.58 0.58
CA SER A 154 -4.04 12.79 0.08
C SER A 154 -4.16 12.77 -1.45
N GLU A 155 -5.00 13.64 -2.02
CA GLU A 155 -5.17 13.78 -3.47
C GLU A 155 -3.90 14.32 -4.16
N SER A 156 -3.11 15.15 -3.48
CA SER A 156 -1.80 15.63 -3.95
C SER A 156 -0.79 14.50 -4.05
N GLU A 157 -0.70 13.62 -3.03
CA GLU A 157 0.24 12.49 -3.00
C GLU A 157 -0.04 11.46 -4.11
N LYS A 158 -1.26 11.39 -4.65
CA LYS A 158 -1.61 10.50 -5.76
C LYS A 158 -1.18 11.03 -7.14
N LYS A 159 -1.08 12.35 -7.30
CA LYS A 159 -0.79 13.01 -8.58
C LYS A 159 0.70 13.15 -8.86
N MET A 160 1.53 13.15 -7.81
CA MET A 160 2.99 13.31 -7.92
C MET A 160 3.72 11.97 -7.87
N LYS A 161 4.92 11.93 -8.47
CA LYS A 161 5.84 10.80 -8.28
C LYS A 161 6.40 10.84 -6.86
N THR A 162 6.72 9.67 -6.31
CA THR A 162 7.26 9.54 -4.95
C THR A 162 8.52 10.39 -4.73
N ASP A 163 9.41 10.46 -5.71
CA ASP A 163 10.65 11.22 -5.61
C ASP A 163 10.39 12.74 -5.52
N ASP A 164 9.45 13.25 -6.30
CA ASP A 164 9.05 14.67 -6.25
C ASP A 164 8.45 15.02 -4.89
N VAL A 165 7.63 14.12 -4.32
CA VAL A 165 7.06 14.27 -2.98
C VAL A 165 8.15 14.29 -1.91
N ILE A 166 9.18 13.45 -2.03
CA ILE A 166 10.30 13.43 -1.07
C ILE A 166 11.11 14.74 -1.13
N ILE A 167 11.35 15.28 -2.33
CA ILE A 167 12.05 16.55 -2.51
C ILE A 167 11.22 17.71 -1.92
N ASP A 168 9.92 17.72 -2.15
CA ASP A 168 9.02 18.77 -1.64
C ASP A 168 8.85 18.69 -0.11
N MET A 169 8.65 17.48 0.44
CA MET A 169 8.65 17.26 1.89
C MET A 169 9.96 17.73 2.54
N ARG A 170 11.10 17.51 1.89
CA ARG A 170 12.38 18.00 2.39
C ARG A 170 12.40 19.53 2.50
N ARG A 171 11.91 20.25 1.49
CA ARG A 171 11.82 21.72 1.52
C ARG A 171 10.89 22.19 2.63
N LEU A 172 9.71 21.61 2.75
CA LEU A 172 8.75 21.96 3.81
C LEU A 172 9.32 21.72 5.21
N ILE A 173 10.04 20.62 5.41
CA ILE A 173 10.69 20.34 6.70
C ILE A 173 11.89 21.28 6.94
N GLU A 174 12.67 21.64 5.90
CA GLU A 174 13.73 22.66 5.99
C GLU A 174 13.19 24.02 6.46
N ASP A 175 11.99 24.38 6.01
CA ASP A 175 11.31 25.63 6.34
C ASP A 175 10.53 25.57 7.67
N GLY A 176 10.64 24.48 8.43
CA GLY A 176 9.96 24.31 9.73
C GLY A 176 8.46 23.98 9.62
N LYS A 177 7.96 23.68 8.42
CA LYS A 177 6.54 23.41 8.13
C LYS A 177 6.23 21.90 8.13
N ALA A 178 6.66 21.22 9.19
CA ALA A 178 6.56 19.77 9.30
C ALA A 178 5.10 19.28 9.34
N GLU A 179 4.19 20.03 9.99
CA GLU A 179 2.76 19.72 10.01
C GLU A 179 2.11 19.85 8.62
N GLU A 180 2.48 20.89 7.85
CA GLU A 180 2.01 21.09 6.48
C GLU A 180 2.47 19.93 5.57
N ALA A 181 3.71 19.48 5.74
CA ALA A 181 4.24 18.31 5.03
C ALA A 181 3.46 17.02 5.38
N PHE A 182 3.05 16.84 6.64
CA PHE A 182 2.23 15.71 7.04
C PHE A 182 0.81 15.79 6.48
N ALA A 183 0.19 16.98 6.46
CA ALA A 183 -1.13 17.17 5.88
C ALA A 183 -1.14 16.93 4.36
N LEU A 184 -0.12 17.40 3.65
CA LEU A 184 0.02 17.25 2.20
C LEU A 184 0.43 15.84 1.79
N TYR A 185 1.30 15.17 2.54
CA TYR A 185 1.89 13.88 2.17
C TYR A 185 1.91 12.87 3.33
N PRO A 186 0.77 12.59 3.96
CA PRO A 186 0.68 11.84 5.23
C PRO A 186 1.35 10.46 5.17
N ARG A 187 1.18 9.68 4.09
CA ARG A 187 1.79 8.35 4.00
C ARG A 187 3.29 8.44 3.77
N ASN A 188 3.73 9.29 2.85
CA ASN A 188 5.16 9.43 2.57
C ASN A 188 5.90 10.08 3.75
N TYR A 189 5.25 10.98 4.48
CA TYR A 189 5.79 11.56 5.71
C TYR A 189 5.94 10.51 6.82
N MET A 190 4.99 9.59 7.00
CA MET A 190 5.16 8.48 7.96
C MET A 190 6.34 7.56 7.63
N ILE A 191 6.66 7.38 6.36
CA ILE A 191 7.73 6.47 5.91
C ILE A 191 9.10 7.18 5.91
N TYR A 192 9.14 8.42 5.41
CA TYR A 192 10.38 9.14 5.11
C TYR A 192 10.57 10.39 5.96
N GLY A 193 9.53 10.96 6.56
CA GLY A 193 9.60 12.24 7.28
C GLY A 193 10.66 12.26 8.38
N GLU A 194 10.69 11.23 9.24
CA GLU A 194 11.71 11.12 10.29
C GLU A 194 13.12 10.89 9.75
N ARG A 195 13.26 10.18 8.62
CA ARG A 195 14.57 10.02 7.95
C ARG A 195 15.06 11.34 7.38
N ILE A 196 14.18 12.10 6.73
CA ILE A 196 14.48 13.42 6.16
C ILE A 196 14.86 14.39 7.29
N LYS A 197 14.12 14.39 8.41
CA LYS A 197 14.46 15.18 9.60
C LYS A 197 15.86 14.84 10.13
N GLY A 198 16.20 13.55 10.21
CA GLY A 198 17.52 13.10 10.65
C GLY A 198 18.67 13.45 9.71
N MET A 199 18.41 13.81 8.44
CA MET A 199 19.45 14.26 7.49
C MET A 199 19.83 15.73 7.69
N PHE A 200 19.09 16.51 8.49
CA PHE A 200 19.49 17.87 8.83
C PHE A 200 20.65 17.85 9.82
N ASN A 201 21.84 18.15 9.31
CA ASN A 201 23.03 18.37 10.14
C ASN A 201 22.77 19.44 11.22
N GLN A 202 23.39 19.25 12.39
CA GLN A 202 23.51 20.25 13.46
C GLN A 202 23.91 21.62 12.91
N LYS A 203 22.95 22.51 12.65
CA LYS A 203 23.25 23.92 12.41
C LYS A 203 23.22 24.64 13.75
N LYS A 204 24.41 25.00 14.27
CA LYS A 204 24.63 25.75 15.52
C LYS A 204 23.73 26.98 15.71
N LYS A 205 23.16 27.55 14.64
CA LYS A 205 22.35 28.77 14.68
C LYS A 205 20.96 28.60 15.33
N ALA A 206 20.39 27.38 15.38
CA ALA A 206 18.98 27.20 15.77
C ALA A 206 18.71 27.27 17.29
N PHE A 207 19.74 27.21 18.14
CA PHE A 207 19.59 27.07 19.60
C PHE A 207 19.80 28.36 20.41
N PHE A 208 19.99 29.50 19.74
CA PHE A 208 20.08 30.80 20.42
C PHE A 208 18.68 31.28 20.82
N GLY A 209 18.39 31.31 22.13
CA GLY A 209 17.20 31.95 22.70
C GLY A 209 16.15 31.03 23.34
N LYS A 210 16.24 29.71 23.19
CA LYS A 210 15.38 28.73 23.91
C LYS A 210 16.12 28.12 25.11
N HIS A 211 15.41 27.90 26.22
CA HIS A 211 15.91 27.31 27.48
C HIS A 211 17.10 28.07 28.08
N THR A 212 16.88 29.36 28.40
CA THR A 212 17.88 30.25 29.02
C THR A 212 17.88 30.20 30.55
N ASP A 213 16.91 29.50 31.14
CA ASP A 213 16.80 29.38 32.59
C ASP A 213 17.98 28.57 33.16
N PRO A 214 18.49 28.90 34.35
CA PRO A 214 19.61 28.20 34.95
C PRO A 214 19.25 26.76 35.29
N HIS A 215 20.22 25.86 35.13
CA HIS A 215 20.11 24.51 35.68
C HIS A 215 20.05 24.59 37.22
N LEU A 216 19.12 23.86 37.84
CA LEU A 216 18.94 23.86 39.29
C LEU A 216 19.14 22.48 39.86
N TYR A 217 19.84 22.40 41.00
CA TYR A 217 20.03 21.19 41.78
C TYR A 217 19.54 21.44 43.20
N LEU A 218 18.47 20.76 43.61
CA LEU A 218 17.88 20.86 44.94
C LEU A 218 18.16 19.59 45.74
N TYR A 219 19.04 19.72 46.72
CA TYR A 219 19.42 18.68 47.67
C TYR A 219 18.64 18.81 48.97
N GLY A 220 18.24 17.69 49.58
CA GLY A 220 17.69 17.66 50.93
C GLY A 220 17.19 16.28 51.33
N PHE A 221 16.65 16.11 52.53
CA PHE A 221 16.09 14.82 52.96
C PHE A 221 14.77 14.49 52.24
N THR A 222 14.35 13.22 52.28
CA THR A 222 13.03 12.82 51.78
C THR A 222 11.93 13.52 52.58
N GLY A 223 10.81 13.84 51.93
CA GLY A 223 9.68 14.51 52.59
C GLY A 223 9.82 16.03 52.81
N THR A 224 10.93 16.67 52.41
CA THR A 224 11.11 18.14 52.50
C THR A 224 10.35 18.93 51.43
N GLY A 225 9.65 18.25 50.51
CA GLY A 225 8.85 18.88 49.46
C GLY A 225 9.65 19.44 48.27
N LYS A 226 10.95 19.15 48.18
CA LYS A 226 11.84 19.63 47.08
C LYS A 226 11.31 19.35 45.67
N THR A 227 10.83 18.14 45.40
CA THR A 227 10.22 17.79 44.11
C THR A 227 8.92 18.55 43.87
N SER A 228 8.07 18.64 44.90
CA SER A 228 6.79 19.37 44.82
C SER A 228 6.98 20.87 44.60
N LEU A 229 8.04 21.47 45.17
CA LEU A 229 8.39 22.86 44.95
C LEU A 229 8.76 23.13 43.48
N LEU A 230 9.60 22.28 42.89
CA LEU A 230 9.96 22.42 41.48
C LEU A 230 8.76 22.20 40.56
N GLN A 231 7.91 21.21 40.86
CA GLN A 231 6.67 20.98 40.11
C GLN A 231 5.71 22.18 40.17
N PHE A 232 5.64 22.86 41.31
CA PHE A 232 4.82 24.05 41.48
C PHE A 232 5.35 25.26 40.71
N ILE A 233 6.68 25.46 40.72
CA ILE A 233 7.32 26.59 40.02
C ILE A 233 7.34 26.36 38.50
N TYR A 234 7.66 25.13 38.08
CA TYR A 234 7.88 24.75 36.69
C TYR A 234 6.81 23.76 36.24
N GLY A 235 5.60 24.23 35.94
CA GLY A 235 4.45 23.36 35.62
C GLY A 235 4.58 22.55 34.32
N ASN A 236 5.29 23.07 33.31
CA ASN A 236 5.45 22.42 32.00
C ASN A 236 6.80 21.70 31.90
N TYR A 237 7.10 20.82 32.85
CA TYR A 237 8.34 20.04 32.86
C TYR A 237 8.14 18.64 32.27
N TYR A 238 9.19 18.10 31.66
CA TYR A 238 9.29 16.70 31.28
C TYR A 238 9.96 15.90 32.39
N LYS A 239 9.30 14.86 32.91
CA LYS A 239 9.89 13.93 33.87
C LYS A 239 10.74 12.89 33.15
N LYS A 240 12.06 12.99 33.24
CA LYS A 240 12.97 12.01 32.61
C LYS A 240 12.99 10.73 33.45
N ASN A 241 12.66 9.59 32.83
CA ASN A 241 12.92 8.30 33.44
C ASN A 241 14.44 8.05 33.51
N LEU A 242 14.99 7.93 34.71
CA LEU A 242 16.42 7.72 34.96
C LEU A 242 16.89 6.27 34.80
N GLU A 243 15.97 5.32 34.62
CA GLU A 243 16.31 3.90 34.42
C GLU A 243 16.88 3.63 33.02
N ASN A 244 16.61 4.52 32.06
CA ASN A 244 16.99 4.35 30.67
C ASN A 244 17.52 5.66 30.05
N ARG A 245 18.20 5.54 28.91
CA ARG A 245 18.74 6.70 28.17
C ARG A 245 17.74 7.38 27.21
N PHE A 246 16.56 6.80 27.00
CA PHE A 246 15.59 7.27 26.01
C PHE A 246 14.75 8.44 26.53
N TRP A 247 14.38 9.33 25.63
CA TRP A 247 13.60 10.54 25.88
C TRP A 247 12.17 10.40 25.37
N ASP A 248 11.58 9.23 25.58
CA ASP A 248 10.23 8.90 25.09
C ASP A 248 9.21 9.94 25.59
N LEU A 249 8.37 10.47 24.69
CA LEU A 249 7.36 11.52 24.95
C LEU A 249 7.92 12.92 25.25
N TYR A 250 9.23 13.14 25.23
CA TYR A 250 9.77 14.50 25.29
C TYR A 250 9.39 15.28 24.02
N ASP A 251 9.09 16.55 24.20
CA ASP A 251 8.73 17.48 23.13
C ASP A 251 9.19 18.87 23.53
N GLU A 252 10.10 19.46 22.76
CA GLU A 252 10.70 20.77 23.03
C GLU A 252 9.69 21.92 22.85
N GLU A 253 8.59 21.72 22.11
CA GLU A 253 7.57 22.76 21.94
C GLU A 253 6.62 22.84 23.13
N VAL A 254 6.47 21.74 23.87
CA VAL A 254 5.56 21.63 25.02
C VAL A 254 6.33 21.77 26.33
N HIS A 255 7.48 21.11 26.45
CA HIS A 255 8.22 21.01 27.69
C HIS A 255 9.27 22.12 27.79
N THR A 256 9.19 22.89 28.86
CA THR A 256 10.09 24.01 29.15
C THR A 256 11.33 23.58 29.93
N HIS A 257 11.19 22.58 30.79
CA HIS A 257 12.21 22.09 31.71
C HIS A 257 12.25 20.56 31.70
N VAL A 258 13.37 19.98 32.11
CA VAL A 258 13.52 18.53 32.26
C VAL A 258 13.89 18.24 33.70
N MET A 259 13.08 17.42 34.37
CA MET A 259 13.31 17.07 35.77
C MET A 259 13.91 15.67 35.90
N LEU A 260 15.05 15.60 36.57
CA LEU A 260 15.72 14.41 37.06
C LEU A 260 15.33 14.23 38.54
N GLU A 261 14.20 13.59 38.77
CA GLU A 261 13.70 13.36 40.14
C GLU A 261 14.50 12.25 40.83
N ASP A 262 14.89 12.51 42.09
CA ASP A 262 15.56 11.56 42.98
C ASP A 262 16.81 10.93 42.37
N LEU A 263 17.68 11.79 41.84
CA LEU A 263 18.98 11.38 41.31
C LEU A 263 19.90 10.90 42.44
N ASP A 264 20.27 9.62 42.41
CA ASP A 264 21.17 9.00 43.37
C ASP A 264 22.49 8.52 42.73
N SER A 265 23.39 7.97 43.55
CA SER A 265 24.68 7.44 43.08
C SER A 265 24.51 6.24 42.15
N LEU A 266 23.47 5.42 42.32
CA LEU A 266 23.20 4.26 41.46
C LEU A 266 22.83 4.67 40.04
N VAL A 267 22.02 5.72 39.91
CA VAL A 267 21.67 6.33 38.62
C VAL A 267 22.89 6.97 37.98
N LEU A 268 23.71 7.68 38.77
CA LEU A 268 24.95 8.30 38.28
C LEU A 268 25.93 7.28 37.72
N ASP A 269 26.10 6.14 38.39
CA ASP A 269 26.97 5.05 37.94
C ASP A 269 26.44 4.39 36.67
N ARG A 270 25.11 4.27 36.54
CA ARG A 270 24.46 3.65 35.38
C ARG A 270 24.48 4.54 34.13
N LEU A 271 24.03 5.78 34.26
CA LEU A 271 23.94 6.73 33.14
C LEU A 271 25.30 7.35 32.82
N GLY A 272 26.20 7.38 33.80
CA GLY A 272 27.51 7.99 33.73
C GLY A 272 27.45 9.50 33.92
N VAL A 273 28.45 10.05 34.61
CA VAL A 273 28.61 11.50 34.80
C VAL A 273 28.63 12.27 33.47
N GLN A 274 29.14 11.63 32.40
CA GLN A 274 29.21 12.24 31.08
C GLN A 274 27.81 12.50 30.49
N PHE A 275 26.81 11.69 30.82
CA PHE A 275 25.44 11.93 30.41
C PHE A 275 24.92 13.24 31.00
N ILE A 276 25.08 13.45 32.31
CA ILE A 276 24.65 14.68 32.99
C ILE A 276 25.36 15.91 32.45
N LYS A 277 26.68 15.81 32.21
CA LYS A 277 27.46 16.88 31.59
C LYS A 277 26.91 17.25 30.21
N THR A 278 26.57 16.25 29.40
CA THR A 278 26.08 16.48 28.02
C THR A 278 24.72 17.17 28.00
N ILE A 279 23.81 16.80 28.90
CA ILE A 279 22.46 17.39 28.94
C ILE A 279 22.42 18.75 29.64
N SER A 280 23.46 19.07 30.41
CA SER A 280 23.62 20.35 31.11
C SER A 280 24.59 21.29 30.39
N ASP A 281 25.07 20.91 29.19
CA ASP A 281 25.89 21.76 28.36
C ASP A 281 25.02 22.87 27.72
N GLU A 282 25.62 24.02 27.45
CA GLU A 282 24.96 25.11 26.73
C GLU A 282 24.73 24.75 25.26
N ALA A 283 25.51 23.80 24.75
CA ALA A 283 25.34 23.24 23.41
C ALA A 283 24.16 22.25 23.36
N ALA A 284 23.45 22.24 22.24
CA ALA A 284 22.41 21.25 22.00
C ALA A 284 22.97 19.82 21.97
N PHE A 285 22.21 18.89 22.51
CA PHE A 285 22.54 17.47 22.57
C PHE A 285 21.54 16.63 21.77
N ALA A 286 21.99 15.46 21.30
CA ALA A 286 21.13 14.50 20.64
C ALA A 286 20.35 13.68 21.66
N ILE A 287 19.05 13.55 21.46
CA ILE A 287 18.17 12.67 22.23
C ILE A 287 17.69 11.52 21.37
N ASP A 288 17.65 10.34 21.98
CA ASP A 288 17.06 9.15 21.38
C ASP A 288 15.62 8.98 21.87
N GLN A 289 14.66 8.96 20.95
CA GLN A 289 13.27 8.58 21.22
C GLN A 289 12.94 7.30 20.47
N LYS A 290 12.20 6.38 21.09
CA LYS A 290 11.82 5.15 20.39
C LYS A 290 11.03 5.47 19.12
N TYR A 291 11.38 4.74 18.06
CA TYR A 291 10.74 4.85 16.74
C TYR A 291 10.92 6.20 16.02
N LYS A 292 11.77 7.09 16.54
CA LYS A 292 12.14 8.35 15.88
C LYS A 292 13.65 8.36 15.59
N ALA A 293 14.05 9.20 14.63
CA ALA A 293 15.45 9.48 14.43
C ALA A 293 15.98 10.28 15.63
N PRO A 294 17.28 10.22 15.95
CA PRO A 294 17.88 11.07 16.97
C PRO A 294 17.56 12.54 16.68
N GLN A 295 16.99 13.23 17.66
CA GLN A 295 16.59 14.63 17.55
C GLN A 295 17.56 15.49 18.34
N LEU A 296 17.83 16.70 17.86
CA LEU A 296 18.65 17.65 18.59
C LEU A 296 17.76 18.52 19.44
N THR A 297 18.12 18.68 20.70
CA THR A 297 17.37 19.54 21.61
C THR A 297 18.32 20.28 22.56
N ARG A 298 17.77 21.29 23.23
CA ARG A 298 18.35 21.93 24.40
C ARG A 298 17.28 21.93 25.47
N ALA A 299 17.66 21.74 26.73
CA ALA A 299 16.71 21.76 27.84
C ALA A 299 17.32 22.38 29.09
N THR A 300 16.51 23.06 29.89
CA THR A 300 16.90 23.44 31.24
C THR A 300 16.68 22.25 32.17
N ILE A 301 17.73 21.86 32.88
CA ILE A 301 17.75 20.66 33.74
C ILE A 301 17.48 21.04 35.20
N LEU A 302 16.50 20.37 35.79
CA LEU A 302 16.17 20.46 37.21
C LEU A 302 16.48 19.12 37.86
N VAL A 303 17.19 19.13 38.98
CA VAL A 303 17.60 17.91 39.68
C VAL A 303 17.10 17.96 41.12
N THR A 304 16.52 16.85 41.59
CA THR A 304 16.32 16.63 43.03
C THR A 304 17.11 15.41 43.49
N SER A 305 17.66 15.46 44.70
CA SER A 305 18.37 14.32 45.30
C SER A 305 18.35 14.34 46.83
N ASN A 306 18.92 13.27 47.40
CA ASN A 306 18.91 12.92 48.83
C ASN A 306 20.32 12.71 49.35
#